data_AF-A0A971JHW1-F1
#
_entry.id   AF-A0A971JHW1-F1
#
_cell.length_a   1.000
_cell.length_b   1.000
_cell.length_c   1.000
_cell.angle_alpha   90.00
_cell.angle_beta   90.00
_cell.angle_gamma   90.00
#
_symmetry.space_group_name_H-M   'P 1'
#
loop_
_entity.id
_entity.type
_entity.pdbx_description
1 polymer ?
#
loop_
_entity_poly.entity_id
_entity_poly.type
_entity_poly.pdbx_seq_one_letter_code
_entity_poly.pdbx_strand_id
1 'polypeptide(L)'
;MPAGLPEAAAAVAAGAAGIIHLPLVPGEATALVRRAVTGRTADPDTPAPGEDLSLAAAERRHIVRVLRLCHGNRAEAARVLGIGRNTLWRRLRDTGPTP
;
A
#
# COMPACT_ATOMS: atom_id res chain seq x y z
N MET A 1 -2.64 4.94 -34.95
CA MET A 1 -1.33 5.02 -34.25
C MET A 1 -1.57 4.65 -32.80
N PRO A 2 -0.97 3.59 -32.24
CA PRO A 2 -1.13 3.32 -30.81
C PRO A 2 -0.55 4.49 -30.01
N ALA A 3 -1.28 4.96 -28.99
CA ALA A 3 -0.83 6.04 -28.10
C ALA A 3 0.59 5.70 -27.60
N GLY A 4 1.54 6.58 -27.89
CA GLY A 4 2.91 6.37 -27.45
C GLY A 4 2.98 6.40 -25.93
N LEU A 5 3.91 5.64 -25.35
CA LEU A 5 4.30 5.75 -23.93
C LEU A 5 4.32 7.20 -23.36
N PRO A 6 4.75 8.25 -24.10
CA PRO A 6 4.67 9.63 -23.59
C PRO A 6 3.24 10.16 -23.37
N GLU A 7 2.28 9.81 -24.21
CA GLU A 7 0.88 10.25 -24.08
C GLU A 7 0.19 9.56 -22.89
N ALA A 8 0.50 8.27 -22.70
CA ALA A 8 0.13 7.52 -21.52
C ALA A 8 0.68 8.14 -20.22
N ALA A 9 1.96 8.53 -20.22
CA ALA A 9 2.57 9.19 -19.07
C ALA A 9 1.94 10.56 -18.78
N ALA A 10 1.63 11.35 -19.80
CA ALA A 10 0.95 12.63 -19.66
C ALA A 10 -0.48 12.47 -19.10
N ALA A 11 -1.23 11.46 -19.57
CA ALA A 11 -2.55 11.15 -19.05
C ALA A 11 -2.51 10.77 -17.56
N VAL A 12 -1.53 9.95 -17.15
CA VAL A 12 -1.32 9.62 -15.73
C VAL A 12 -0.98 10.87 -14.91
N ALA A 13 -0.10 11.74 -15.41
CA ALA A 13 0.22 13.01 -14.74
C ALA A 13 -0.99 13.95 -14.62
N ALA A 14 -1.93 13.89 -15.58
CA ALA A 14 -3.20 14.60 -15.56
C ALA A 14 -4.28 13.92 -14.68
N GLY A 15 -3.96 12.82 -14.00
CA GLY A 15 -4.85 12.15 -13.05
C GLY A 15 -5.61 10.95 -13.60
N ALA A 16 -5.21 10.39 -14.75
CA ALA A 16 -5.76 9.11 -15.22
C ALA A 16 -5.40 7.99 -14.24
N ALA A 17 -6.41 7.24 -13.79
CA ALA A 17 -6.26 6.16 -12.80
C ALA A 17 -5.64 4.87 -13.38
N GLY A 18 -5.45 4.80 -14.70
CA GLY A 18 -4.79 3.70 -15.38
C GLY A 18 -5.10 3.70 -16.88
N ILE A 19 -4.59 2.68 -17.56
CA ILE A 19 -4.66 2.53 -19.02
C ILE A 19 -5.26 1.15 -19.30
N ILE A 20 -6.15 1.07 -20.30
CA ILE A 20 -6.68 -0.19 -20.83
C ILE A 20 -6.12 -0.38 -22.23
N HIS A 21 -5.56 -1.55 -22.49
CA HIS A 21 -5.14 -1.92 -23.83
C HIS A 21 -6.28 -2.63 -24.57
N LEU A 22 -6.51 -2.26 -25.84
CA LEU A 22 -7.57 -2.85 -26.66
C LEU A 22 -6.99 -4.02 -27.51
N PRO A 23 -7.74 -5.12 -27.74
CA PRO A 23 -9.14 -5.38 -27.34
C PRO A 23 -9.32 -5.70 -25.85
N LEU A 24 -10.38 -5.12 -25.28
CA LEU A 24 -10.75 -5.25 -23.87
C LEU A 24 -11.21 -6.68 -23.57
N VAL A 25 -10.73 -7.28 -22.48
CA VAL A 25 -11.29 -8.54 -21.99
C VAL A 25 -12.48 -8.29 -21.04
N PRO A 26 -13.50 -9.17 -21.01
CA PRO A 26 -14.66 -8.99 -20.13
C PRO A 26 -14.25 -8.78 -18.66
N GLY A 27 -14.75 -7.71 -18.05
CA GLY A 27 -14.51 -7.38 -16.64
C GLY A 27 -13.29 -6.49 -16.36
N GLU A 28 -12.39 -6.30 -17.32
CA GLU A 28 -11.17 -5.49 -17.14
C GLU A 28 -11.48 -4.01 -16.91
N ALA A 29 -12.44 -3.44 -17.64
CA ALA A 29 -12.89 -2.06 -17.44
C ALA A 29 -13.52 -1.87 -16.05
N THR A 30 -14.35 -2.82 -15.61
CA THR A 30 -14.96 -2.81 -14.28
C THR A 30 -13.92 -2.87 -13.18
N ALA A 31 -12.89 -3.71 -13.33
CA ALA A 31 -11.78 -3.80 -12.39
C ALA A 31 -10.98 -2.49 -12.34
N LEU A 32 -10.70 -1.87 -13.49
CA LEU A 32 -9.97 -0.61 -13.54
C LEU A 32 -10.76 0.55 -12.92
N VAL A 33 -12.06 0.65 -13.20
CA VAL A 33 -12.95 1.65 -12.60
C VAL A 33 -13.04 1.46 -11.10
N ARG A 34 -13.18 0.22 -10.61
CA ARG A 34 -13.16 -0.06 -9.17
C ARG A 34 -11.86 0.44 -8.54
N ARG A 35 -10.71 0.11 -9.13
CA ARG A 35 -9.40 0.58 -8.66
C ARG A 35 -9.27 2.10 -8.72
N ALA A 36 -9.85 2.75 -9.71
CA ALA A 36 -9.85 4.21 -9.83
C ALA A 36 -10.69 4.89 -8.74
N VAL A 37 -11.83 4.29 -8.40
CA VAL A 37 -12.76 4.80 -7.38
C VAL A 37 -12.23 4.53 -5.97
N THR A 38 -11.64 3.34 -5.72
CA THR A 38 -11.09 2.98 -4.41
C THR A 38 -9.64 3.43 -4.21
N GLY A 39 -8.92 3.70 -5.29
CA GLY A 39 -7.46 3.85 -5.32
C GLY A 39 -6.98 5.24 -5.69
N ARG A 40 -7.78 6.29 -5.45
CA ARG A 40 -7.23 7.65 -5.34
C ARG A 40 -6.54 7.76 -4.00
N THR A 41 -5.32 7.21 -3.94
CA THR A 41 -4.37 7.23 -2.82
C THR A 41 -5.06 7.36 -1.48
N ALA A 42 -5.72 6.29 -1.02
CA ALA A 42 -5.96 6.16 0.39
C ALA A 42 -4.58 6.29 1.04
N ASP A 43 -4.36 7.42 1.72
CA ASP A 43 -3.15 7.61 2.50
C ASP A 43 -3.07 6.38 3.41
N PRO A 44 -1.99 5.59 3.34
CA PRO A 44 -1.88 4.40 4.17
C PRO A 44 -1.87 4.73 5.66
N ASP A 45 -1.71 6.01 6.03
CA ASP A 45 -1.89 6.53 7.40
C ASP A 45 -3.33 6.92 7.74
N THR A 46 -4.22 7.02 6.76
CA THR A 46 -5.66 7.20 7.01
C THR A 46 -6.26 5.87 7.46
N PRO A 47 -6.76 5.77 8.71
CA PRO A 47 -7.40 4.56 9.19
C PRO A 47 -8.70 4.29 8.42
N ALA A 48 -8.95 3.03 8.11
CA ALA A 48 -10.18 2.62 7.45
C ALA A 48 -11.39 2.82 8.37
N PRO A 49 -12.60 3.04 7.82
CA PRO A 49 -13.82 3.08 8.63
C PRO A 49 -13.99 1.79 9.46
N GLY A 50 -14.05 1.93 10.78
CA GLY A 50 -14.14 0.80 11.72
C GLY A 50 -12.79 0.19 12.15
N GLU A 51 -11.67 0.76 11.74
CA GLU A 51 -10.35 0.32 12.17
C GLU A 51 -10.03 0.74 13.60
N ASP A 52 -9.28 -0.11 14.32
CA ASP A 52 -8.79 0.23 15.66
C ASP A 52 -7.83 1.42 15.60
N LEU A 53 -8.18 2.47 16.35
CA LEU A 53 -7.43 3.72 16.48
C LEU A 53 -6.52 3.73 17.72
N SER A 54 -6.42 2.60 18.43
CA SER A 54 -5.50 2.45 19.54
C SER A 54 -4.05 2.69 19.10
N LEU A 55 -3.22 3.14 20.06
CA LEU A 55 -1.79 3.31 19.83
C LEU A 55 -1.15 2.00 19.37
N ALA A 56 -1.60 0.86 19.91
CA ALA A 56 -1.11 -0.46 19.52
C ALA A 56 -1.41 -0.77 18.04
N ALA A 57 -2.61 -0.45 17.56
CA ALA A 57 -2.97 -0.65 16.16
C ALA A 57 -2.19 0.28 15.21
N ALA A 58 -2.03 1.55 15.57
CA ALA A 58 -1.21 2.50 14.81
C ALA A 58 0.25 2.05 14.73
N GLU A 59 0.81 1.61 15.85
CA GLU A 59 2.17 1.08 15.94
C GLU A 59 2.35 -0.17 15.06
N ARG A 60 1.38 -1.09 15.09
CA ARG A 60 1.38 -2.28 14.22
C ARG A 60 1.39 -1.91 12.74
N ARG A 61 0.51 -1.00 12.30
CA ARG A 61 0.48 -0.50 10.92
C ARG A 61 1.84 0.03 10.50
N HIS A 62 2.46 0.83 11.37
CA HIS A 62 3.75 1.44 11.10
C HIS A 62 4.87 0.39 10.99
N ILE A 63 4.93 -0.57 11.91
CA ILE A 63 5.91 -1.67 11.88
C ILE A 63 5.79 -2.49 10.59
N VAL A 64 4.57 -2.85 10.19
CA VAL A 64 4.32 -3.60 8.94
C VAL A 64 4.77 -2.79 7.72
N ARG A 65 4.53 -1.49 7.70
CA ARG A 65 4.97 -0.62 6.60
C ARG A 65 6.49 -0.60 6.49
N VAL A 66 7.19 -0.38 7.59
CA VAL A 66 8.66 -0.35 7.59
C VAL A 66 9.22 -1.71 7.17
N LEU A 67 8.63 -2.82 7.62
CA LEU A 67 9.03 -4.15 7.15
C LEU A 67 8.85 -4.30 5.63
N ARG A 68 7.76 -3.80 5.04
CA ARG A 68 7.57 -3.82 3.58
C ARG A 68 8.61 -2.98 2.85
N LEU A 69 8.91 -1.78 3.35
CA LEU A 69 9.95 -0.90 2.81
C LEU A 69 11.34 -1.55 2.89
N CYS A 70 11.62 -2.31 3.94
CA CYS A 70 12.85 -3.05 4.12
C CYS A 70 12.82 -4.46 3.48
N HIS A 71 11.84 -4.77 2.64
CA HIS A 71 11.69 -6.08 1.98
C HIS A 71 11.70 -7.28 2.96
N GLY A 72 11.15 -7.10 4.16
CA GLY A 72 11.11 -8.12 5.22
C GLY A 72 12.39 -8.24 6.04
N ASN A 73 13.42 -7.44 5.77
CA ASN A 73 14.64 -7.43 6.57
C ASN A 73 14.39 -6.82 7.96
N ARG A 74 14.27 -7.68 8.97
CA ARG A 74 13.98 -7.29 10.36
C ARG A 74 15.09 -6.48 11.01
N ALA A 75 16.35 -6.71 10.64
CA ALA A 75 17.48 -5.98 11.20
C ALA A 75 17.46 -4.53 10.70
N GLU A 76 17.23 -4.36 9.40
CA GLU A 76 17.12 -3.05 8.78
C GLU A 76 15.86 -2.31 9.23
N ALA A 77 14.72 -3.00 9.33
CA ALA A 77 13.49 -2.41 9.85
C ALA A 77 13.64 -1.93 11.30
N ALA A 78 14.31 -2.70 12.16
CA ALA A 78 14.59 -2.28 13.54
C ALA A 78 15.49 -1.02 13.59
N ARG A 79 16.49 -0.94 12.71
CA ARG A 79 17.36 0.23 12.55
C ARG A 79 16.56 1.47 12.11
N VAL A 80 15.69 1.32 11.11
CA VAL A 80 14.82 2.40 10.61
C VAL A 80 13.83 2.86 11.68
N LEU A 81 13.27 1.94 12.47
CA LEU A 81 12.37 2.24 13.58
C LEU A 81 13.09 2.82 14.81
N GLY A 82 14.42 2.79 14.87
CA GLY A 82 15.19 3.23 16.03
C GLY A 82 15.01 2.35 17.28
N ILE A 83 14.64 1.08 17.11
CA ILE A 83 14.41 0.13 18.21
C ILE A 83 15.35 -1.07 18.13
N GLY A 84 15.54 -1.75 19.26
CA GLY A 84 16.29 -3.01 19.28
C GLY A 84 15.56 -4.14 18.54
N ARG A 85 16.32 -5.05 17.90
CA ARG A 85 15.76 -6.23 17.21
C ARG A 85 14.85 -7.09 18.11
N ASN A 86 15.22 -7.25 19.38
CA ASN A 86 14.42 -8.00 20.36
C ASN A 86 13.11 -7.28 20.69
N THR A 87 13.12 -5.95 20.76
CA THR A 87 11.92 -5.12 20.96
C THR A 87 10.98 -5.24 19.77
N LEU A 88 11.51 -5.17 18.54
CA LEU A 88 10.72 -5.41 17.32
C LEU A 88 10.08 -6.80 17.34
N TRP A 89 10.84 -7.84 17.71
CA TRP A 89 10.33 -9.20 17.76
C TRP A 89 9.23 -9.38 18.81
N ARG A 90 9.38 -8.79 20.00
CA ARG A 90 8.33 -8.80 21.03
C ARG A 90 7.05 -8.12 20.54
N ARG A 91 7.18 -6.92 19.95
CA ARG A 91 6.04 -6.18 19.36
C ARG A 91 5.34 -6.97 18.26
N LEU A 92 6.08 -7.74 17.46
CA LEU A 92 5.51 -8.63 16.42
C LEU A 92 4.81 -9.87 16.99
N ARG A 93 5.21 -10.37 18.16
CA ARG A 93 4.53 -11.50 18.83
C ARG A 93 3.26 -11.07 19.53
N ASP A 94 3.31 -9.91 20.18
CA ASP A 94 2.18 -9.36 20.93
C ASP A 94 1.04 -8.92 20.00
N THR A 95 1.30 -8.69 18.71
CA THR A 95 0.32 -8.18 17.74
C THR A 95 -0.60 -9.23 17.10
N GLY A 96 -0.47 -10.52 17.43
CA GLY A 96 -1.34 -11.59 16.95
C GLY A 96 -1.34 -11.80 15.42
N PRO A 97 -1.73 -13.00 14.93
CA PRO A 97 -1.82 -13.24 13.49
C PRO A 97 -2.83 -12.28 12.87
N THR A 98 -2.46 -11.70 11.74
CA THR A 98 -3.32 -10.91 10.84
C THR A 98 -4.65 -11.65 10.62
N PRO A 99 -5.83 -10.99 10.75
CA PRO A 99 -7.07 -11.56 10.21
C PRO A 99 -7.00 -11.67 8.69
#